data_AF-A0A075H7S2-F1
#
_entry.id   AF-A0A075H7S2-F1
#
_cell.length_a   1.000
_cell.length_b   1.000
_cell.length_c   1.000
_cell.angle_alpha   90.00
_cell.angle_beta   90.00
_cell.angle_gamma   90.00
#
_symmetry.space_group_name_H-M   'P 1'
#
loop_
_entity.id
_entity.type
_entity.pdbx_description
1 polymer ?
#
loop_
_entity_poly.entity_id
_entity_poly.type
_entity_poly.pdbx_seq_one_letter_code
_entity_poly.pdbx_strand_id
1 'polypeptide(L)'
;MGLFGKSKEEKIAKLKKNQSIMNGKELKKLLKIFKENRDKIEKQTGKRPEIDDSTKMFMQKVLNVWMSEGREIDDEKFWNAVDYNKQFDYPVEYYER
;
A
#
# COMPACT_ATOMS: atom_id res chain seq x y z
N MET A 1 25.36 24.28 -23.13
CA MET A 1 24.42 24.72 -22.08
C MET A 1 23.07 24.05 -22.33
N GLY A 2 22.76 23.00 -21.56
CA GLY A 2 21.56 22.17 -21.73
C GLY A 2 20.39 22.71 -20.90
N LEU A 3 19.30 23.08 -21.56
CA LEU A 3 18.04 23.49 -20.93
C LEU A 3 16.82 22.65 -21.37
N PHE A 4 17.03 21.56 -22.12
CA PHE A 4 15.94 20.72 -22.68
C PHE A 4 15.67 19.39 -21.93
N GLY A 5 16.41 19.07 -20.86
CA GLY A 5 16.21 17.84 -20.07
C GLY A 5 15.09 17.93 -19.01
N LYS A 6 15.05 19.05 -18.27
CA LYS A 6 14.18 19.21 -17.08
C LYS A 6 12.68 19.00 -17.34
N SER A 7 12.17 19.43 -18.50
CA SER A 7 10.72 19.38 -18.80
C SER A 7 10.21 17.97 -19.16
N LYS A 8 11.07 17.09 -19.68
CA LYS A 8 10.71 15.69 -19.95
C LYS A 8 10.77 14.86 -18.68
N GLU A 9 11.79 15.07 -17.85
CA GLU A 9 11.94 14.41 -16.55
C GLU A 9 10.80 14.79 -15.59
N GLU A 10 10.42 16.07 -15.51
CA GLU A 10 9.26 16.50 -14.73
C GLU A 10 7.95 15.90 -15.22
N LYS A 11 7.74 15.80 -16.54
CA LYS A 11 6.55 15.16 -17.10
C LYS A 11 6.49 13.67 -16.79
N ILE A 12 7.62 12.96 -16.89
CA ILE A 12 7.73 11.55 -16.53
C ILE A 12 7.53 11.36 -15.02
N ALA A 13 8.09 12.24 -14.18
CA ALA A 13 7.89 12.20 -12.73
C ALA A 13 6.41 12.46 -12.37
N LYS A 14 5.75 13.41 -13.04
CA LYS A 14 4.33 13.71 -12.85
C LYS A 14 3.42 12.58 -13.33
N LEU A 15 3.76 11.92 -14.44
CA LEU A 15 3.08 10.71 -14.92
C LEU A 15 3.30 9.53 -13.99
N LYS A 16 4.53 9.29 -13.53
CA LYS A 16 4.85 8.28 -12.51
C LYS A 16 4.06 8.54 -11.24
N LYS A 17 4.04 9.77 -10.72
CA LYS A 17 3.27 10.17 -9.54
C LYS A 17 1.76 9.99 -9.74
N ASN A 18 1.22 10.36 -10.90
CA ASN A 18 -0.21 10.16 -11.19
C ASN A 18 -0.57 8.67 -11.32
N GLN A 19 0.27 7.88 -11.97
CA GLN A 19 0.13 6.43 -12.06
C GLN A 19 0.25 5.79 -10.68
N SER A 20 1.17 6.26 -9.86
CA SER A 20 1.39 5.76 -8.50
C SER A 20 0.22 6.12 -7.56
N ILE A 21 -0.37 7.31 -7.72
CA ILE A 21 -1.62 7.72 -7.04
C ILE A 21 -2.81 6.86 -7.50
N MET A 22 -2.93 6.58 -8.81
CA MET A 22 -3.97 5.70 -9.34
C MET A 22 -3.80 4.26 -8.82
N ASN A 23 -2.57 3.73 -8.86
CA ASN A 23 -2.21 2.43 -8.32
C ASN A 23 -2.51 2.38 -6.82
N GLY A 24 -2.10 3.38 -6.04
CA GLY A 24 -2.35 3.44 -4.60
C GLY A 24 -3.83 3.50 -4.23
N LYS A 25 -4.66 4.18 -5.03
CA LYS A 25 -6.12 4.21 -4.84
C LYS A 25 -6.78 2.85 -5.13
N GLU A 26 -6.40 2.18 -6.21
CA GLU A 26 -6.92 0.84 -6.55
C GLU A 26 -6.46 -0.20 -5.54
N LEU A 27 -5.20 -0.12 -5.13
CA LEU A 27 -4.61 -0.99 -4.13
C LEU A 27 -5.31 -0.83 -2.77
N LYS A 28 -5.58 0.41 -2.35
CA LYS A 28 -6.37 0.69 -1.13
C LYS A 28 -7.77 0.08 -1.19
N LYS A 29 -8.43 0.08 -2.36
CA LYS A 29 -9.74 -0.56 -2.53
C LYS A 29 -9.66 -2.07 -2.39
N LEU A 30 -8.70 -2.73 -3.06
CA LEU A 30 -8.52 -4.18 -2.97
C LEU A 30 -8.22 -4.63 -1.55
N LEU A 31 -7.34 -3.90 -0.87
CA LEU A 31 -6.99 -4.15 0.52
C LEU A 31 -8.17 -3.96 1.49
N LYS A 32 -9.01 -2.95 1.26
CA LYS A 32 -10.25 -2.77 2.02
C LYS A 32 -11.19 -3.96 1.86
N ILE A 33 -11.34 -4.48 0.64
CA ILE A 33 -12.15 -5.68 0.36
C ILE A 33 -11.59 -6.90 1.12
N PHE A 34 -10.27 -7.10 1.14
CA PHE A 34 -9.66 -8.18 1.91
C PHE A 34 -9.94 -8.06 3.41
N LYS A 35 -9.82 -6.86 3.99
CA LYS A 35 -10.16 -6.61 5.40
C LYS A 35 -11.64 -6.93 5.68
N GLU A 36 -12.56 -6.38 4.89
CA GLU A 36 -14.00 -6.58 5.06
C GLU A 36 -14.41 -8.05 4.96
N ASN A 37 -13.78 -8.81 4.05
CA ASN A 37 -14.01 -10.25 3.95
C ASN A 37 -13.56 -10.99 5.22
N ARG A 38 -12.37 -10.67 5.76
CA ARG A 38 -11.88 -11.28 7.01
C ARG A 38 -12.76 -10.90 8.19
N ASP A 39 -13.17 -9.63 8.30
CA ASP A 39 -14.08 -9.13 9.35
C ASP A 39 -15.44 -9.84 9.27
N LYS A 40 -15.95 -10.10 8.06
CA LYS A 40 -17.20 -10.84 7.86
C LYS A 40 -17.08 -12.30 8.32
N ILE A 41 -15.99 -12.97 7.96
CA ILE A 41 -15.72 -14.35 8.38
C ILE A 41 -15.58 -14.42 9.91
N GLU A 42 -14.89 -13.47 10.52
CA GLU A 42 -14.76 -13.37 11.97
C GLU A 42 -16.12 -13.20 12.65
N LYS A 43 -16.97 -12.29 12.14
CA LYS A 43 -18.34 -12.12 12.65
C LYS A 43 -19.20 -13.38 12.52
N GLN A 44 -18.98 -14.17 11.47
CA GLN A 44 -19.76 -15.39 11.22
C GLN A 44 -19.28 -16.59 12.04
N THR A 45 -17.97 -16.73 12.22
CA THR A 45 -17.36 -17.94 12.79
C THR A 45 -16.81 -17.74 14.20
N GLY A 46 -16.75 -16.49 14.67
CA GLY A 46 -16.06 -16.09 15.90
C GLY A 46 -14.54 -16.23 15.84
N LYS A 47 -13.98 -16.62 14.68
CA LYS A 47 -12.54 -16.80 14.48
C LYS A 47 -12.08 -15.97 13.29
N ARG A 48 -11.06 -15.15 13.51
CA ARG A 48 -10.46 -14.38 12.42
C ARG A 48 -9.56 -15.28 11.57
N PRO A 49 -9.80 -15.37 10.25
CA PRO A 49 -8.94 -16.15 9.38
C PRO A 49 -7.55 -15.50 9.30
N GLU A 50 -6.51 -16.32 9.19
CA GLU A 50 -5.15 -15.87 8.95
C GLU A 50 -5.05 -15.12 7.62
N ILE A 51 -4.01 -14.30 7.49
CA ILE A 51 -3.71 -13.65 6.21
C ILE A 51 -3.12 -14.72 5.29
N ASP A 52 -3.85 -15.05 4.23
CA ASP A 52 -3.36 -15.98 3.23
C ASP A 52 -2.14 -15.43 2.47
N ASP A 53 -1.37 -16.34 1.86
CA ASP A 53 -0.14 -15.98 1.16
C ASP A 53 -0.38 -15.04 -0.03
N SER A 54 -1.55 -15.12 -0.68
CA SER A 54 -1.90 -14.23 -1.78
C SER A 54 -2.05 -12.79 -1.32
N THR A 55 -2.65 -12.60 -0.15
CA THR A 55 -2.84 -11.31 0.49
C THR A 55 -1.51 -10.77 1.01
N LYS A 56 -0.64 -11.63 1.59
CA LYS A 56 0.74 -11.25 1.95
C LYS A 56 1.53 -10.78 0.74
N MET A 57 1.45 -11.47 -0.41
CA MET A 57 2.10 -11.01 -1.65
C MET A 57 1.55 -9.66 -2.11
N PHE A 58 0.25 -9.44 -1.97
CA PHE A 58 -0.37 -8.16 -2.29
C PHE A 58 0.15 -7.03 -1.40
N MET A 59 0.30 -7.29 -0.10
CA MET A 59 0.86 -6.36 0.89
C MET A 59 2.34 -6.06 0.61
N GLN A 60 3.14 -7.06 0.26
CA GLN A 60 4.53 -6.85 -0.15
C GLN A 60 4.61 -5.99 -1.42
N LYS A 61 3.71 -6.20 -2.38
CA LYS A 61 3.63 -5.37 -3.59
C LYS A 61 3.31 -3.91 -3.25
N VAL A 62 2.46 -3.66 -2.25
CA VAL A 62 2.17 -2.31 -1.74
C VAL A 62 3.42 -1.65 -1.20
N LEU A 63 4.11 -2.35 -0.30
CA LEU A 63 5.33 -1.88 0.33
C LEU A 63 6.37 -1.51 -0.75
N ASN A 64 6.56 -2.39 -1.74
CA ASN A 64 7.48 -2.15 -2.85
C ASN A 64 7.09 -0.93 -3.70
N VAL A 65 5.79 -0.70 -3.92
CA VAL A 65 5.31 0.48 -4.65
C VAL A 65 5.61 1.75 -3.86
N TRP A 66 5.33 1.78 -2.56
CA TRP A 66 5.61 2.95 -1.72
C TRP A 66 7.10 3.25 -1.62
N MET A 67 7.93 2.24 -1.46
CA MET A 67 9.40 2.39 -1.52
C MET A 67 9.86 2.91 -2.89
N SER A 68 9.28 2.40 -3.99
CA SER A 68 9.60 2.87 -5.36
C SER A 68 9.13 4.30 -5.65
N GLU A 69 8.12 4.78 -4.94
CA GLU A 69 7.68 6.18 -4.96
C GLU A 69 8.65 7.11 -4.21
N GLY A 70 9.67 6.56 -3.54
CA GLY A 70 10.64 7.29 -2.75
C GLY A 70 10.19 7.58 -1.32
N ARG A 71 9.20 6.84 -0.80
CA ARG A 71 8.80 6.93 0.61
C ARG A 71 9.69 6.04 1.45
N GLU A 72 10.13 6.56 2.59
CA GLU A 72 10.86 5.77 3.59
C GLU A 72 9.85 5.11 4.52
N ILE A 73 9.44 3.89 4.19
CA ILE A 73 8.47 3.13 4.98
C ILE A 73 9.21 2.29 6.06
N ASP A 74 8.65 2.27 7.26
CA ASP A 74 8.99 1.32 8.30
C ASP A 74 8.26 0.00 8.06
N ASP A 75 8.99 -0.94 7.45
CA ASP A 75 8.51 -2.28 7.13
C ASP A 75 8.00 -3.02 8.36
N GLU A 76 8.67 -2.91 9.51
CA GLU A 76 8.29 -3.60 10.74
C GLU A 76 6.98 -3.04 11.29
N LYS A 77 6.83 -1.71 11.26
CA LYS A 77 5.57 -1.04 11.64
C LYS A 77 4.43 -1.40 10.70
N PHE A 78 4.70 -1.49 9.39
CA PHE A 78 3.72 -1.94 8.40
C PHE A 78 3.25 -3.37 8.72
N TRP A 79 4.18 -4.32 8.82
CA TRP A 79 3.85 -5.73 9.08
C TRP A 79 3.20 -5.95 10.44
N ASN A 80 3.60 -5.21 11.48
CA ASN A 80 2.90 -5.24 12.76
C ASN A 80 1.46 -4.73 12.64
N ALA A 81 1.22 -3.61 11.96
CA ALA A 81 -0.15 -3.09 11.80
C ALA A 81 -1.05 -4.05 11.00
N VAL A 82 -0.47 -4.70 9.99
CA VAL A 82 -1.10 -5.78 9.23
C VAL A 82 -1.48 -6.95 10.13
N ASP A 83 -0.54 -7.41 10.96
CA ASP A 83 -0.69 -8.59 11.81
C ASP A 83 -1.69 -8.34 12.96
N TYR A 84 -1.67 -7.13 13.53
CA TYR A 84 -2.64 -6.66 14.53
C TYR A 84 -3.99 -6.23 13.93
N ASN A 85 -4.26 -6.52 12.65
CA ASN A 85 -5.53 -6.26 11.98
C ASN A 85 -5.93 -4.78 11.90
N LYS A 86 -5.01 -3.86 12.19
CA LYS A 86 -5.20 -2.39 12.06
C LYS A 86 -4.88 -1.90 10.65
N GLN A 87 -4.81 -2.84 9.72
CA GLN A 87 -4.38 -2.60 8.36
C GLN A 87 -5.22 -1.50 7.71
N PHE A 88 -4.56 -0.43 7.26
CA PHE A 88 -5.17 0.71 6.56
C PHE A 88 -6.16 1.55 7.37
N ASP A 89 -6.27 1.32 8.69
CA ASP A 89 -6.88 2.29 9.60
C ASP A 89 -6.01 3.56 9.70
N TYR A 90 -4.75 3.43 9.29
CA TYR A 90 -3.79 4.51 9.21
C TYR A 90 -3.46 4.88 7.76
N PRO A 91 -3.21 6.18 7.48
CA PRO A 91 -2.78 6.65 6.17
C PRO A 91 -1.32 6.24 5.89
N VAL A 92 -0.82 6.43 4.66
CA VAL A 92 0.53 5.94 4.28
C VAL A 92 1.63 6.59 5.13
N GLU A 93 1.42 7.85 5.49
CA GLU A 93 2.29 8.68 6.33
C GLU A 93 2.47 8.11 7.75
N TYR A 94 1.52 7.30 8.24
CA TYR A 94 1.69 6.62 9.50
C TYR A 94 2.82 5.59 9.44
N TYR A 95 3.07 4.99 8.27
CA TYR A 95 4.09 3.98 8.08
C TYR A 95 5.43 4.58 7.67
N GLU A 96 5.53 5.90 7.48
CA GLU A 96 6.81 6.55 7.18
C GLU A 96 7.71 6.63 8.44
N ARG A 97 9.03 6.66 8.24
CA ARG A 97 10.06 6.82 9.29
C ARG A 97 10.22 8.25 9.78
#